data_AF-V1CIN9-F1
#
_entry.id   AF-V1CIN9-F1
#
_cell.length_a   1.000
_cell.length_b   1.000
_cell.length_c   1.000
_cell.angle_alpha   90.00
_cell.angle_beta   90.00
_cell.angle_gamma   90.00
#
_symmetry.space_group_name_H-M   'P 1'
#
loop_
_entity.id
_entity.type
_entity.pdbx_description
1 polymer ?
#
loop_
_entity_poly.entity_id
_entity_poly.type
_entity_poly.pdbx_seq_one_letter_code
_entity_poly.pdbx_strand_id
1 'polypeptide(L)' 'MIPIKVIKLYLIKEEITMAYHITDACINCGACVSECPVDAISEGAEFHEINADACIDCGACAGVCPVDAPQA' A
#
# COMPACT_ATOMS: atom_id res chain seq x y z
N MET A 1 -13.71 -4.67 -32.63
CA MET A 1 -12.85 -5.85 -32.41
C MET A 1 -11.59 -5.37 -31.68
N ILE A 2 -11.68 -5.24 -30.36
CA ILE A 2 -10.60 -4.67 -29.53
C ILE A 2 -9.49 -5.73 -29.42
N PRO A 3 -8.21 -5.38 -29.65
CA PRO A 3 -7.13 -6.35 -29.61
C PRO A 3 -7.06 -7.02 -28.23
N ILE A 4 -6.91 -8.35 -28.18
CA ILE A 4 -6.85 -9.18 -26.96
C ILE A 4 -5.84 -8.63 -25.93
N LYS A 5 -4.77 -7.98 -26.39
CA LYS A 5 -3.76 -7.31 -25.56
C LYS A 5 -4.32 -6.17 -24.70
N VAL A 6 -5.34 -5.46 -25.21
CA VAL A 6 -6.04 -4.37 -24.50
C VAL A 6 -7.08 -4.94 -23.54
N ILE A 7 -7.70 -6.07 -23.85
CA ILE A 7 -8.62 -6.78 -22.93
C ILE A 7 -7.84 -7.28 -21.70
N LYS A 8 -6.64 -7.84 -21.88
CA LYS A 8 -5.79 -8.27 -20.74
C LYS A 8 -5.37 -7.10 -19.83
N LEU A 9 -5.23 -5.89 -20.38
CA LEU A 9 -4.97 -4.66 -19.61
C LEU A 9 -6.23 -4.15 -18.89
N TYR A 10 -7.41 -4.42 -19.42
CA TYR A 10 -8.70 -4.02 -18.80
C TYR A 10 -9.17 -5.03 -17.73
N LEU A 11 -8.83 -6.31 -17.87
CA LEU A 11 -9.15 -7.37 -16.91
C LEU A 11 -8.23 -7.40 -15.67
N ILE A 12 -7.09 -6.70 -15.69
CA ILE A 12 -6.25 -6.47 -14.50
C ILE A 12 -6.59 -5.15 -13.79
N LYS A 13 -7.58 -4.40 -14.29
CA LYS A 13 -7.93 -3.05 -13.85
C LYS A 13 -9.16 -3.00 -12.94
N GLU A 14 -9.83 -4.14 -12.70
CA GLU A 14 -11.06 -4.22 -11.88
C GLU A 14 -10.82 -4.59 -10.40
N GLU A 15 -9.58 -4.74 -9.96
CA GLU A 15 -9.21 -4.88 -8.54
C GLU A 15 -8.06 -3.93 -8.17
N ILE A 16 -8.11 -2.67 -8.62
CA ILE A 16 -7.19 -1.67 -8.08
C ILE A 16 -7.78 -1.18 -6.76
N THR A 17 -7.52 -1.92 -5.68
CA THR A 17 -7.59 -1.34 -4.35
C THR A 17 -6.62 -0.15 -4.35
N MET A 18 -7.09 1.04 -3.98
CA MET A 18 -6.22 2.22 -3.79
C MET A 18 -5.46 2.02 -2.49
N ALA A 19 -4.58 1.03 -2.47
CA ALA A 19 -3.79 0.69 -1.30
C ALA A 19 -2.72 1.75 -1.06
N TYR A 20 -2.48 2.06 0.22
CA TYR A 20 -1.30 2.81 0.59
C TYR A 20 -0.03 2.01 0.24
N HIS A 21 1.04 2.72 -0.09
CA HIS A 21 2.39 2.20 -0.23
C HIS A 21 3.35 3.02 0.65
N ILE A 22 4.44 2.42 1.09
CA ILE A 22 5.48 3.13 1.87
C ILE A 22 6.60 3.54 0.92
N THR A 23 7.01 4.80 0.99
CA THR A 23 8.09 5.37 0.18
C THR A 23 9.46 5.19 0.84
N ASP A 24 10.53 5.50 0.10
CA ASP A 24 11.91 5.48 0.59
C ASP A 24 12.21 6.50 1.70
N ALA A 25 11.26 7.41 1.99
CA ALA A 25 11.33 8.30 3.15
C ALA A 25 11.20 7.55 4.49
N CYS A 26 10.80 6.28 4.49
CA CYS A 26 10.60 5.49 5.69
C CYS A 26 11.89 5.33 6.52
N ILE A 27 11.79 5.67 7.80
CA ILE A 27 12.91 5.59 8.77
C ILE A 27 12.84 4.35 9.68
N ASN A 28 12.01 3.36 9.34
CA ASN A 28 11.83 2.11 10.09
C ASN A 28 11.50 2.28 11.59
N CYS A 29 10.69 3.30 11.93
CA CYS A 29 10.27 3.54 13.32
C CYS A 29 9.17 2.59 13.83
N GLY A 30 8.48 1.88 12.93
CA GLY A 30 7.44 0.90 13.28
C GLY A 30 6.08 1.48 13.70
N ALA A 31 5.92 2.81 13.79
CA ALA A 31 4.67 3.44 14.27
C ALA A 31 3.44 3.03 13.43
N CYS A 32 3.59 2.92 12.11
CA CYS A 32 2.49 2.53 11.22
C CYS A 32 2.04 1.08 11.40
N VAL A 33 2.92 0.17 11.88
CA VAL A 33 2.61 -1.26 12.05
C VAL A 33 1.55 -1.45 13.12
N SER A 34 1.72 -0.83 14.28
CA SER A 34 0.79 -0.96 15.42
C SER A 34 -0.57 -0.31 15.15
N GLU A 35 -0.63 0.63 14.21
CA GLU A 35 -1.84 1.39 13.90
C GLU A 35 -2.62 0.82 12.71
N CYS A 36 -2.09 -0.20 12.03
CA CYS A 36 -2.80 -0.84 10.93
C CYS A 36 -3.91 -1.76 11.49
N PRO A 37 -5.20 -1.45 11.28
CA PRO A 37 -6.30 -2.21 11.89
C PRO A 37 -6.51 -3.60 11.28
N VAL A 38 -5.81 -3.90 10.18
CA VAL A 38 -5.92 -5.14 9.39
C VAL A 38 -4.56 -5.83 9.22
N ASP A 39 -3.54 -5.40 9.99
CA ASP A 39 -2.19 -5.98 9.98
C ASP A 39 -1.58 -6.08 8.57
N ALA A 40 -1.87 -5.10 7.70
CA ALA A 40 -1.40 -5.09 6.31
C ALA A 40 0.06 -4.63 6.15
N ILE A 41 0.76 -4.27 7.24
CA ILE A 41 2.11 -3.68 7.19
C ILE A 41 3.10 -4.63 7.85
N SER A 42 4.21 -4.92 7.16
CA SER A 42 5.27 -5.82 7.63
C SER A 42 6.66 -5.25 7.35
N GLU A 43 7.70 -5.77 8.01
CA GLU A 43 9.10 -5.44 7.69
C GLU A 43 9.44 -5.98 6.29
N GLY A 44 9.84 -5.09 5.37
CA GLY A 44 10.30 -5.44 4.02
C GLY A 44 11.82 -5.55 3.94
N ALA A 45 12.36 -5.50 2.72
CA ALA A 45 13.80 -5.66 2.51
C ALA A 45 14.62 -4.43 2.93
N GLU A 46 14.11 -3.22 2.68
CA GLU A 46 14.78 -1.96 3.02
C GLU A 46 13.99 -1.16 4.06
N PHE A 47 12.68 -1.14 3.91
CA PHE A 47 11.75 -0.48 4.82
C PHE A 47 10.46 -1.28 4.94
N HIS A 48 9.56 -0.84 5.82
CA HIS A 48 8.26 -1.47 6.00
C HIS A 48 7.44 -1.46 4.70
N GLU A 49 6.75 -2.55 4.38
CA GLU A 49 5.96 -2.72 3.16
C GLU A 49 4.47 -2.93 3.50
N ILE A 50 3.58 -2.45 2.63
CA ILE A 50 2.14 -2.62 2.76
C ILE A 50 1.66 -3.69 1.76
N ASN A 51 0.96 -4.70 2.27
CA ASN A 51 0.24 -5.65 1.44
C ASN A 51 -1.01 -4.98 0.84
N ALA A 52 -0.98 -4.72 -0.46
CA ALA A 52 -2.06 -4.05 -1.18
C ALA A 52 -3.38 -4.83 -1.22
N ASP A 53 -3.33 -6.16 -1.12
CA ASP A 53 -4.52 -7.02 -1.09
C ASP A 53 -5.22 -6.97 0.27
N ALA A 54 -4.47 -6.67 1.34
CA ALA A 54 -4.99 -6.54 2.70
C ALA A 54 -5.33 -5.09 3.08
N CYS A 55 -4.73 -4.11 2.41
CA CYS A 55 -4.94 -2.69 2.70
C CYS A 55 -6.38 -2.28 2.41
N ILE A 56 -7.03 -1.64 3.39
CA ILE A 56 -8.41 -1.15 3.29
C ILE A 56 -8.51 0.37 3.07
N ASP A 57 -7.42 1.03 2.65
CA ASP A 57 -7.38 2.47 2.36
C ASP A 57 -7.90 3.37 3.53
N CYS A 58 -7.58 2.99 4.77
CA CYS A 58 -8.10 3.70 5.95
C CYS A 58 -7.28 4.95 6.35
N GLY A 59 -6.05 5.11 5.84
CA GLY A 59 -5.18 6.25 6.15
C GLY A 59 -4.59 6.30 7.56
N ALA A 60 -4.81 5.28 8.41
CA ALA A 60 -4.26 5.25 9.77
C ALA A 60 -2.73 5.34 9.79
N CYS A 61 -2.06 4.63 8.89
CA CYS A 61 -0.60 4.66 8.76
C CYS A 61 -0.06 6.05 8.40
N ALA A 62 -0.72 6.77 7.49
CA ALA A 62 -0.35 8.13 7.10
C ALA A 62 -0.54 9.11 8.27
N GLY A 63 -1.60 8.94 9.07
CA GLY A 63 -1.88 9.81 10.21
C GLY A 63 -0.86 9.75 11.36
N VAL A 64 -0.07 8.68 11.45
CA VAL A 64 0.93 8.47 12.52
C VAL A 64 2.38 8.53 12.05
N CYS A 65 2.61 8.58 10.73
CA CYS A 65 3.97 8.55 10.21
C CYS A 65 4.65 9.91 10.41
N PRO A 66 5.78 10.00 11.14
CA PRO A 66 6.45 11.27 11.41
C PRO A 66 7.14 11.89 10.17
N VAL A 67 7.21 11.15 9.07
CA VAL A 67 7.92 11.51 7.83
C VAL A 67 7.03 11.36 6.60
N ASP A 68 5.71 11.22 6.78
CA ASP A 68 4.72 11.13 5.70
C ASP A 68 5.05 10.08 4.62
N ALA A 69 5.65 8.95 5.05
CA ALA A 69 6.10 7.91 4.13
C ALA A 69 4.96 7.09 3.49
N PRO A 70 3.85 6.74 4.20
CA PRO A 70 2.69 6.09 3.60
C PRO A 70 1.91 7.03 2.68
N GLN A 71 1.72 6.66 1.42
CA GLN A 71 1.01 7.45 0.40
C GLN A 71 0.01 6.57 -0.38
N ALA A 72 -1.14 7.14 -0.78
CA ALA A 72 -2.18 6.46 -1.57
C ALA A 72 -1.98 6.62 -3.08
#